data_AF-A0A163TG70-F1
#
_entry.id   AF-A0A163TG70-F1
#
_cell.length_a   1.000
_cell.length_b   1.000
_cell.length_c   1.000
_cell.angle_alpha   90.00
_cell.angle_beta   90.00
_cell.angle_gamma   90.00
#
_symmetry.space_group_name_H-M   'P 1'
#
loop_
_entity.id
_entity.type
_entity.pdbx_description
1 polymer ?
#
loop_
_entity_poly.entity_id
_entity_poly.type
_entity_poly.pdbx_seq_one_letter_code
_entity_poly.pdbx_strand_id
1 'polypeptide(L)'
;MSFAPLRQAAVRSVRQSVMTSRMSLPLTGLTSRRMYSATTDDNKPPSSDDKKAEDQQAATNEEKAAPPSPEDEMKLKLAEKDKKLAELQDAYLRCLADQENIRERSRKELASAKEFAIQKFAKDLLDTVDILNMALSSVPENLRTKESAAAAAAEVNMADQLTNLYTGVSMTESELVKTLKRHGVDRHDPQGETFDPNLHQALFQAPMPDKEPGTIFSVQKLGYTIKGRVLRPAQVGVVAEAK
;
A
#
# COMPACT_ATOMS: atom_id res chain seq x y z
N MET A 1 8.82 67.39 -35.89
CA MET A 1 7.37 67.11 -35.74
C MET A 1 7.25 66.03 -34.66
N SER A 2 7.35 66.36 -33.38
CA SER A 2 6.28 66.90 -32.51
C SER A 2 5.08 65.96 -32.40
N PHE A 3 5.00 65.16 -31.33
CA PHE A 3 4.03 65.32 -30.23
C PHE A 3 3.93 64.03 -29.40
N ALA A 4 4.41 64.08 -28.15
CA ALA A 4 3.72 63.43 -27.03
C ALA A 4 2.54 64.34 -26.61
N PRO A 5 1.50 63.87 -25.88
CA PRO A 5 1.66 63.88 -24.42
C PRO A 5 0.83 62.85 -23.60
N LEU A 6 1.38 62.56 -22.41
CA LEU A 6 0.78 62.47 -21.08
C LEU A 6 -0.72 62.14 -20.87
N ARG A 7 -0.96 61.18 -19.96
CA ARG A 7 -1.79 61.34 -18.75
C ARG A 7 -1.09 60.61 -17.59
N GLN A 8 -0.42 61.33 -16.69
CA GLN A 8 -0.90 61.74 -15.35
C GLN A 8 -1.30 60.54 -14.46
N ALA A 9 -0.46 60.10 -13.51
CA ALA A 9 -0.11 60.72 -12.21
C ALA A 9 -1.06 60.29 -11.08
N ALA A 10 -0.54 59.53 -10.11
CA ALA A 10 -0.91 59.63 -8.71
C ALA A 10 0.16 58.93 -7.84
N VAL A 11 1.12 59.72 -7.38
CA VAL A 11 1.91 59.43 -6.18
C VAL A 11 1.01 59.64 -4.98
N ARG A 12 0.88 58.66 -4.08
CA ARG A 12 0.54 58.91 -2.68
C ARG A 12 1.33 57.97 -1.78
N SER A 13 2.30 58.57 -1.13
CA SER A 13 2.98 58.11 0.08
C SER A 13 2.02 58.15 1.29
N VAL A 14 2.52 57.60 2.41
CA VAL A 14 2.33 58.04 3.82
C VAL A 14 1.76 56.97 4.78
N ARG A 15 2.67 56.58 5.70
CA ARG A 15 2.54 56.21 7.14
C ARG A 15 2.19 54.77 7.58
N GLN A 16 3.24 54.13 8.11
CA GLN A 16 3.38 53.56 9.47
C GLN A 16 2.13 53.51 10.36
N SER A 17 1.88 52.33 10.96
CA SER A 17 1.83 52.21 12.43
C SER A 17 1.89 50.74 12.88
N VAL A 18 2.78 50.51 13.83
CA VAL A 18 2.85 49.31 14.66
C VAL A 18 1.69 49.36 15.66
N MET A 19 0.91 48.30 15.79
CA MET A 19 0.13 48.05 16.99
C MET A 19 0.17 46.58 17.35
N THR A 20 1.03 46.30 18.33
CA THR A 20 0.98 45.15 19.23
C THR A 20 -0.41 45.01 19.83
N SER A 21 -1.04 43.84 19.70
CA SER A 21 -2.17 43.48 20.55
C SER A 21 -1.87 42.18 21.27
N ARG A 22 -1.55 42.33 22.56
CA ARG A 22 -1.46 41.26 23.55
C ARG A 22 -2.88 40.74 23.78
N MET A 23 -3.16 39.51 23.37
CA MET A 23 -4.38 38.83 23.80
C MET A 23 -3.99 37.80 24.88
N SER A 24 -4.19 38.20 26.13
CA SER A 24 -4.09 37.34 27.31
C SER A 24 -5.28 36.38 27.33
N LEU A 25 -5.02 35.07 27.25
CA LEU A 25 -5.99 34.01 27.51
C LEU A 25 -5.65 33.34 28.86
N PRO A 26 -6.67 33.02 29.69
CA PRO A 26 -6.47 32.59 31.06
C PRO A 26 -5.95 31.16 31.15
N LEU A 27 -5.11 30.96 32.15
CA LEU A 27 -4.48 29.73 32.58
C LEU A 27 -5.53 28.81 33.23
N THR A 28 -6.01 27.80 32.51
CA THR A 28 -6.73 26.66 33.12
C THR A 28 -6.04 25.37 32.70
N GLY A 29 -5.61 24.63 33.72
CA GLY A 29 -4.68 23.52 33.60
C GLY A 29 -5.26 22.29 32.93
N LEU A 30 -4.39 21.60 32.20
CA LEU A 30 -4.45 20.15 31.97
C LEU A 30 -3.01 19.69 31.68
N THR A 31 -2.20 19.55 32.74
CA THR A 31 -0.91 18.87 32.66
C THR A 31 -1.15 17.37 32.50
N SER A 32 -1.21 16.91 31.25
CA SER A 32 -1.12 15.47 30.95
C SER A 32 0.31 15.02 31.22
N ARG A 33 0.54 14.57 32.46
CA ARG A 33 1.78 13.98 32.94
C ARG A 33 1.91 12.58 32.30
N ARG A 34 2.71 12.47 31.24
CA ARG A 34 3.18 11.16 30.74
C ARG A 34 4.06 10.54 31.82
N MET A 35 3.51 9.58 32.55
CA MET A 35 4.23 8.78 33.53
C MET A 35 5.01 7.70 32.77
N TYR A 36 6.34 7.75 32.79
CA TYR A 36 7.16 6.56 32.56
C TYR A 36 7.21 5.79 33.90
N SER A 37 6.69 4.57 33.94
CA SER A 37 6.89 3.66 35.07
C SER A 37 8.22 2.93 34.91
N ALA A 38 9.13 3.12 35.87
CA ALA A 38 10.24 2.21 36.10
C ALA A 38 9.72 1.01 36.90
N THR A 39 9.76 -0.17 36.29
CA THR A 39 9.66 -1.45 37.00
C THR A 39 10.99 -2.17 36.77
N THR A 40 11.81 -2.17 37.81
CA THR A 40 12.91 -3.12 38.00
C THR A 40 12.28 -4.48 38.31
N ASP A 41 12.45 -5.44 37.41
CA ASP A 41 12.20 -6.85 37.70
C ASP A 41 13.50 -7.46 38.24
N ASP A 42 13.42 -7.87 39.50
CA ASP A 42 14.33 -8.79 40.15
C ASP A 42 14.20 -10.18 39.51
N ASN A 43 15.28 -10.71 38.94
CA ASN A 43 15.47 -12.16 38.94
C ASN A 43 16.96 -12.53 38.95
N LYS A 44 17.42 -13.02 40.09
CA LYS A 44 18.70 -13.69 40.32
C LYS A 44 18.41 -15.11 40.80
N PRO A 45 19.20 -16.11 40.38
CA PRO A 45 19.74 -17.08 41.36
C PRO A 45 21.23 -17.44 41.04
N PRO A 46 21.93 -18.31 41.80
CA PRO A 46 22.80 -17.92 42.91
C PRO A 46 24.28 -18.40 42.81
N SER A 47 25.05 -18.00 43.82
CA SER A 47 26.43 -18.36 44.30
C SER A 47 26.91 -19.80 44.05
N SER A 48 28.21 -20.15 44.05
CA SER A 48 29.33 -19.78 44.95
C SER A 48 30.70 -20.14 44.34
N ASP A 49 31.79 -19.49 44.78
CA ASP A 49 32.91 -20.14 45.49
C ASP A 49 34.07 -19.17 45.80
N ASP A 50 34.58 -19.32 47.02
CA ASP A 50 35.65 -18.59 47.71
C ASP A 50 37.03 -18.67 47.05
N LYS A 51 37.84 -17.60 47.21
CA LYS A 51 39.14 -17.61 47.94
C LYS A 51 39.92 -16.28 47.88
N LYS A 52 40.12 -15.70 49.08
CA LYS A 52 41.37 -15.22 49.71
C LYS A 52 42.31 -14.22 48.98
N ALA A 53 42.51 -13.07 49.65
CA ALA A 53 43.76 -12.60 50.30
C ALA A 53 44.23 -11.16 49.94
N GLU A 54 44.36 -10.35 51.02
CA GLU A 54 45.33 -9.28 51.35
C GLU A 54 45.53 -8.09 50.38
N ASP A 55 45.13 -6.87 50.76
CA ASP A 55 45.81 -5.87 51.64
C ASP A 55 46.73 -4.93 50.85
N GLN A 56 46.39 -3.64 50.79
CA GLN A 56 47.27 -2.52 51.15
C GLN A 56 46.66 -1.14 50.81
N GLN A 57 46.74 -0.28 51.81
CA GLN A 57 46.51 1.16 51.80
C GLN A 57 47.50 1.88 50.87
N ALA A 58 47.07 3.01 50.28
CA ALA A 58 47.51 4.35 50.69
C ALA A 58 47.49 5.37 49.54
N ALA A 59 47.25 6.62 49.98
CA ALA A 59 47.70 7.87 49.36
C ALA A 59 46.91 8.43 48.17
N THR A 60 45.86 9.16 48.55
CA THR A 60 45.64 10.56 48.15
C THR A 60 46.84 11.21 47.45
N ASN A 61 46.64 11.63 46.21
CA ASN A 61 47.41 12.71 45.61
C ASN A 61 46.41 13.71 45.03
N GLU A 62 45.99 14.65 45.88
CA GLU A 62 45.42 15.92 45.45
C GLU A 62 46.53 16.72 44.77
N GLU A 63 46.65 16.57 43.45
CA GLU A 63 47.46 17.46 42.66
C GLU A 63 46.67 18.75 42.41
N LYS A 64 47.09 19.76 43.15
CA LYS A 64 46.59 21.14 43.18
C LYS A 64 46.71 21.77 41.79
N ALA A 65 45.66 21.64 40.97
CA ALA A 65 45.54 22.36 39.72
C ALA A 65 45.51 23.88 39.99
N ALA A 66 46.45 24.60 39.40
CA ALA A 66 46.44 26.05 39.33
C ALA A 66 45.08 26.53 38.75
N PRO A 67 44.56 27.70 39.17
CA PRO A 67 43.32 28.24 38.63
C PRO A 67 43.44 28.30 37.11
N PRO A 68 42.43 27.84 36.34
CA PRO A 68 42.52 27.83 34.90
C PRO A 68 42.75 29.26 34.43
N SER A 69 43.77 29.45 33.60
CA SER A 69 43.91 30.68 32.83
C SER A 69 42.58 30.91 32.10
N PRO A 70 42.07 32.16 31.99
CA PRO A 70 40.87 32.47 31.22
C PRO A 70 40.94 31.95 29.76
N GLU A 71 42.15 31.70 29.25
CA GLU A 71 42.40 31.10 27.94
C GLU A 71 42.05 29.60 27.86
N ASP A 72 42.20 28.85 28.95
CA ASP A 72 41.91 27.40 28.96
C ASP A 72 40.42 27.13 29.11
N GLU A 73 39.69 27.96 29.86
CA GLU A 73 38.22 27.95 29.85
C GLU A 73 37.64 28.30 28.48
N MET A 74 38.27 29.24 27.75
CA MET A 74 37.88 29.59 26.38
C MET A 74 38.12 28.43 25.42
N LYS A 75 39.26 27.74 25.51
CA LYS A 75 39.57 26.55 24.68
C LYS A 75 38.59 25.40 24.95
N LEU A 76 38.22 25.16 26.21
CA LEU A 76 37.22 24.15 26.57
C LEU A 76 35.84 24.50 25.97
N LYS A 77 35.42 25.76 26.06
CA LYS A 77 34.16 26.24 25.44
C LYS A 77 34.18 26.14 23.92
N LEU A 78 35.33 26.35 23.27
CA LEU A 78 35.48 26.15 21.81
C LEU A 78 35.35 24.66 21.46
N ALA A 79 36.05 23.78 22.16
CA ALA A 79 35.96 22.34 21.92
C ALA A 79 34.53 21.79 22.15
N GLU A 80 33.80 22.29 23.15
CA GLU A 80 32.39 21.95 23.34
C GLU A 80 31.49 22.45 22.20
N LYS A 81 31.75 23.65 21.67
CA LYS A 81 31.02 24.19 20.51
C LYS A 81 31.29 23.34 19.28
N ASP A 82 32.53 22.95 19.03
CA ASP A 82 32.91 22.13 17.89
C ASP A 82 32.28 20.73 17.95
N LYS A 83 32.23 20.11 19.13
CA LYS A 83 31.50 18.85 19.34
C LYS A 83 30.01 19.00 19.05
N LYS A 84 29.37 20.06 19.56
CA LYS A 84 27.95 20.35 19.28
C LYS A 84 27.72 20.62 17.80
N LEU A 85 28.65 21.29 17.11
CA LEU A 85 28.57 21.51 15.67
C LEU A 85 28.66 20.19 14.89
N ALA A 86 29.58 19.30 15.27
CA ALA A 86 29.69 17.98 14.66
C ALA A 86 28.41 17.14 14.89
N GLU A 87 27.91 17.09 16.13
CA GLU A 87 26.65 16.40 16.46
C GLU A 87 25.46 16.93 15.66
N LEU A 88 25.35 18.25 15.51
CA LEU A 88 24.28 18.88 14.73
C LEU A 88 24.44 18.63 13.22
N GLN A 89 25.67 18.63 12.69
CA GLN A 89 25.94 18.30 11.30
C GLN A 89 25.57 16.85 11.00
N ASP A 90 25.93 15.91 11.88
CA ASP A 90 25.57 14.50 11.75
C ASP A 90 24.04 14.31 11.82
N ALA A 91 23.39 14.96 12.78
CA ALA A 91 21.93 14.94 12.89
C ALA A 91 21.26 15.54 11.65
N TYR A 92 21.82 16.61 11.09
CA TYR A 92 21.30 17.26 9.88
C TYR A 92 21.46 16.37 8.64
N LEU A 93 22.65 15.80 8.43
CA LEU A 93 22.91 14.87 7.32
C LEU A 93 22.01 13.63 7.40
N ARG A 94 21.80 13.10 8.61
CA ARG A 94 20.86 12.01 8.84
C ARG A 94 19.42 12.42 8.52
N CYS A 95 18.97 13.59 8.99
CA CYS A 95 17.65 14.12 8.66
C CYS A 95 17.46 14.28 7.15
N LEU A 96 18.48 14.75 6.43
CA LEU A 96 18.43 14.87 4.96
C LEU A 96 18.32 13.51 4.27
N ALA A 97 19.08 12.52 4.73
CA ALA A 97 19.00 11.15 4.22
C ALA A 97 17.61 10.54 4.47
N ASP A 98 17.06 10.71 5.67
CA ASP A 98 15.71 10.24 6.01
C ASP A 98 14.64 10.93 5.15
N GLN A 99 14.78 12.24 4.89
CA GLN A 99 13.89 12.95 3.98
C GLN A 99 13.93 12.39 2.57
N GLU A 100 15.12 12.10 2.03
CA GLU A 100 15.22 11.55 0.68
C GLU A 100 14.64 10.13 0.59
N ASN A 101 14.91 9.28 1.59
CA ASN A 101 14.28 7.96 1.70
C ASN A 101 12.75 8.04 1.73
N ILE A 102 12.20 9.02 2.46
CA ILE A 102 10.75 9.26 2.49
C ILE A 102 10.25 9.75 1.14
N ARG A 103 10.95 10.66 0.47
CA ARG A 103 10.56 11.14 -0.87
C ARG A 103 10.54 10.01 -1.89
N GLU A 104 11.58 9.17 -1.91
CA GLU A 104 11.64 8.01 -2.81
C GLU A 104 10.54 7.00 -2.51
N ARG A 105 10.33 6.66 -1.23
CA ARG A 105 9.25 5.77 -0.81
C ARG A 105 7.88 6.32 -1.21
N SER A 106 7.62 7.58 -0.91
CA SER A 106 6.35 8.24 -1.23
C SER A 106 6.10 8.26 -2.75
N ARG A 107 7.13 8.49 -3.57
CA ARG A 107 7.00 8.42 -5.04
C ARG A 107 6.58 7.03 -5.50
N LYS A 108 7.20 5.97 -4.97
CA LYS A 108 6.84 4.57 -5.29
C LYS A 108 5.43 4.23 -4.82
N GLU A 109 5.06 4.63 -3.61
CA GLU A 109 3.71 4.46 -3.06
C GLU A 109 2.67 5.17 -3.93
N LEU A 110 2.89 6.43 -4.30
CA LEU A 110 2.00 7.20 -5.17
C LEU A 110 1.88 6.57 -6.58
N ALA A 111 2.97 6.05 -7.14
CA ALA A 111 2.92 5.35 -8.42
C ALA A 111 2.05 4.09 -8.32
N SER A 112 2.29 3.24 -7.31
CA SER A 112 1.50 2.04 -7.08
C SER A 112 0.02 2.36 -6.77
N ALA A 113 -0.24 3.40 -5.98
CA ALA A 113 -1.60 3.83 -5.65
C ALA A 113 -2.37 4.28 -6.90
N LYS A 114 -1.71 4.96 -7.85
CA LYS A 114 -2.32 5.33 -9.13
C LYS A 114 -2.59 4.11 -10.01
N GLU A 115 -1.64 3.18 -10.08
CA GLU A 115 -1.78 1.99 -10.89
C GLU A 115 -2.89 1.06 -10.40
N PHE A 116 -3.09 0.97 -9.08
CA PHE A 116 -4.05 0.08 -8.44
C PHE A 116 -5.27 0.80 -7.84
N ALA A 117 -5.50 2.09 -8.13
CA ALA A 117 -6.65 2.84 -7.63
C ALA A 117 -7.99 2.18 -7.97
N ILE A 118 -8.06 1.56 -9.14
CA ILE A 118 -9.26 0.93 -9.71
C ILE A 118 -9.47 -0.50 -9.17
N GLN A 119 -8.51 -1.05 -8.42
CA GLN A 119 -8.52 -2.45 -7.97
C GLN A 119 -9.82 -2.83 -7.25
N LYS A 120 -10.27 -2.01 -6.29
CA LYS A 120 -11.47 -2.30 -5.51
C LYS A 120 -12.74 -2.27 -6.38
N PHE A 121 -12.86 -1.23 -7.21
CA PHE A 121 -13.98 -1.10 -8.14
C PHE A 121 -14.03 -2.24 -9.15
N ALA A 122 -12.87 -2.61 -9.72
CA ALA A 122 -12.77 -3.72 -10.65
C ALA A 122 -13.19 -5.04 -9.97
N LYS A 123 -12.75 -5.29 -8.73
CA LYS A 123 -13.13 -6.48 -7.97
C LYS A 123 -14.64 -6.61 -7.78
N ASP A 124 -15.30 -5.53 -7.39
CA ASP A 124 -16.76 -5.51 -7.19
C ASP A 124 -17.52 -5.73 -8.51
N LEU A 125 -16.93 -5.31 -9.65
CA LEU A 125 -17.49 -5.52 -10.98
C LEU A 125 -17.30 -6.96 -11.51
N LEU A 126 -16.37 -7.75 -10.96
CA LEU A 126 -16.19 -9.14 -11.38
C LEU A 126 -17.41 -10.00 -11.06
N ASP A 127 -18.10 -9.72 -9.96
CA ASP A 127 -19.30 -10.45 -9.57
C ASP A 127 -20.46 -10.24 -10.57
N THR A 128 -20.56 -9.05 -11.17
CA THR A 128 -21.56 -8.79 -12.21
C THR A 128 -21.23 -9.51 -13.51
N VAL A 129 -19.95 -9.58 -13.89
CA VAL A 129 -19.49 -10.38 -15.05
C VAL A 129 -19.82 -11.86 -14.85
N ASP A 130 -19.64 -12.39 -13.65
CA ASP A 130 -19.98 -13.79 -13.34
C ASP A 130 -21.50 -14.03 -13.44
N ILE A 131 -22.33 -13.11 -12.96
CA ILE A 131 -23.80 -13.22 -13.07
C ILE A 131 -24.23 -13.22 -14.55
N LEU A 132 -23.61 -12.37 -15.38
CA LEU A 132 -23.87 -12.36 -16.83
C LEU A 132 -23.47 -13.70 -17.47
N ASN A 133 -22.31 -14.25 -17.11
CA ASN A 133 -21.88 -15.58 -17.56
C ASN A 133 -22.84 -16.68 -17.12
N MET A 134 -23.31 -16.64 -15.87
CA MET A 134 -24.30 -17.57 -15.34
C MET A 134 -25.61 -17.48 -16.12
N ALA A 135 -26.09 -16.26 -16.41
CA ALA A 135 -27.28 -16.04 -17.23
C ALA A 135 -27.11 -16.64 -18.63
N LEU A 136 -25.97 -16.43 -19.29
CA LEU A 136 -25.67 -17.01 -20.61
C LEU A 136 -25.57 -18.54 -20.57
N SER A 137 -25.06 -19.12 -19.48
CA SER A 137 -24.95 -20.59 -19.30
C SER A 137 -26.29 -21.26 -19.00
N SER A 138 -27.25 -20.53 -18.40
CA SER A 138 -28.58 -21.05 -18.05
C SER A 138 -29.50 -21.25 -19.26
N VAL A 139 -29.21 -20.59 -20.38
CA VAL A 139 -29.96 -20.74 -21.62
C VAL A 139 -29.51 -22.04 -22.31
N PRO A 140 -30.42 -23.01 -22.53
CA PRO A 140 -30.07 -24.28 -23.17
C PRO A 140 -29.56 -24.04 -24.59
N GLU A 141 -28.61 -24.88 -25.03
CA GLU A 141 -27.92 -24.69 -26.32
C GLU A 141 -28.87 -24.66 -27.52
N ASN A 142 -29.98 -25.40 -27.43
CA ASN A 142 -31.03 -25.43 -28.42
C ASN A 142 -31.70 -24.07 -28.65
N LEU A 143 -31.59 -23.10 -27.74
CA LEU A 143 -32.21 -21.77 -27.86
C LEU A 143 -31.18 -20.64 -28.01
N ARG A 144 -29.90 -20.97 -28.21
CA ARG A 144 -28.83 -19.96 -28.32
C ARG A 144 -28.73 -19.32 -29.70
N THR A 145 -29.01 -20.07 -30.77
CA THR A 145 -28.93 -19.57 -32.15
C THR A 145 -30.31 -19.64 -32.82
N LYS A 146 -30.55 -18.75 -33.79
CA LYS A 146 -31.81 -18.73 -34.56
C LYS A 146 -32.07 -20.08 -35.26
N GLU A 147 -31.02 -20.74 -35.71
CA GLU A 147 -31.08 -22.06 -36.37
C GLU A 147 -31.41 -23.19 -35.38
N SER A 148 -30.82 -23.19 -34.18
CA SER A 148 -31.12 -24.21 -33.16
C SER A 148 -32.52 -24.02 -32.58
N ALA A 149 -32.95 -22.76 -32.42
CA ALA A 149 -34.20 -22.41 -31.77
C ALA A 149 -35.43 -22.75 -32.64
N ALA A 150 -35.28 -22.69 -33.97
CA ALA A 150 -36.29 -23.13 -34.93
C ALA A 150 -36.59 -24.64 -34.86
N ALA A 151 -35.62 -25.46 -34.42
CA ALA A 151 -35.79 -26.91 -34.31
C ALA A 151 -36.45 -27.35 -32.98
N ALA A 152 -36.45 -26.51 -31.95
CA ALA A 152 -36.85 -26.88 -30.59
C ALA A 152 -38.14 -26.22 -30.08
N ALA A 153 -38.54 -25.06 -30.62
CA ALA A 153 -39.68 -24.30 -30.11
C ALA A 153 -40.96 -24.53 -30.91
N ALA A 154 -42.04 -24.89 -30.21
CA ALA A 154 -43.41 -24.96 -30.77
C ALA A 154 -44.00 -23.56 -31.09
N GLU A 155 -43.41 -22.49 -30.53
CA GLU A 155 -43.79 -21.09 -30.78
C GLU A 155 -42.58 -20.28 -31.28
N VAL A 156 -42.57 -19.97 -32.58
CA VAL A 156 -41.47 -19.28 -33.29
C VAL A 156 -41.16 -17.90 -32.68
N ASN A 157 -42.18 -17.18 -32.20
CA ASN A 157 -42.02 -15.80 -31.73
C ASN A 157 -41.24 -15.68 -30.40
N MET A 158 -41.42 -16.62 -29.47
CA MET A 158 -40.72 -16.58 -28.18
C MET A 158 -39.26 -17.00 -28.32
N ALA A 159 -38.99 -17.95 -29.22
CA ALA A 159 -37.62 -18.38 -29.56
C ALA A 159 -36.79 -17.22 -30.14
N ASP A 160 -37.37 -16.42 -31.04
CA ASP A 160 -36.71 -15.26 -31.62
C ASP A 160 -36.44 -14.16 -30.58
N GLN A 161 -37.37 -13.92 -29.65
CA GLN A 161 -37.16 -12.96 -28.55
C GLN A 161 -36.03 -13.39 -27.62
N LEU A 162 -35.97 -14.69 -27.28
CA LEU A 162 -34.91 -15.25 -26.43
C LEU A 162 -33.54 -15.22 -27.11
N THR A 163 -33.45 -15.55 -28.41
CA THR A 163 -32.18 -15.48 -29.16
C THR A 163 -31.67 -14.04 -29.28
N ASN A 164 -32.57 -13.08 -29.52
CA ASN A 164 -32.22 -11.65 -29.53
C ASN A 164 -31.75 -11.18 -28.14
N LEU A 165 -32.40 -11.61 -27.06
CA LEU A 165 -31.99 -11.31 -25.69
C LEU A 165 -30.62 -11.91 -25.37
N TYR A 166 -30.39 -13.19 -25.71
CA TYR A 166 -29.11 -13.86 -25.53
C TYR A 166 -27.98 -13.12 -26.25
N THR A 167 -28.23 -12.70 -27.50
CA THR A 167 -27.28 -11.92 -28.30
C THR A 167 -26.97 -10.58 -27.62
N GLY A 168 -28.00 -9.87 -27.14
CA GLY A 168 -27.82 -8.59 -26.44
C GLY A 168 -26.98 -8.74 -25.16
N VAL A 169 -27.28 -9.73 -24.33
CA VAL A 169 -26.54 -10.01 -23.09
C VAL A 169 -25.10 -10.41 -23.39
N SER A 170 -24.86 -11.25 -24.40
CA SER A 170 -23.51 -11.66 -24.83
C SER A 170 -22.67 -10.47 -25.33
N MET A 171 -23.30 -9.53 -26.05
CA MET A 171 -22.64 -8.30 -26.48
C MET A 171 -22.26 -7.41 -25.28
N THR A 172 -23.15 -7.26 -24.29
CA THR A 172 -22.87 -6.49 -23.07
C THR A 172 -21.74 -7.10 -22.24
N GLU A 173 -21.73 -8.43 -22.07
CA GLU A 173 -20.62 -9.12 -21.39
C GLU A 173 -19.29 -8.90 -22.12
N SER A 174 -19.29 -9.03 -23.44
CA SER A 174 -18.11 -8.81 -24.28
C SER A 174 -17.58 -7.38 -24.20
N GLU A 175 -18.47 -6.39 -24.17
CA GLU A 175 -18.10 -4.98 -24.02
C GLU A 175 -17.53 -4.70 -22.62
N LEU A 176 -18.12 -5.27 -21.58
CA LEU A 176 -17.63 -5.16 -20.20
C LEU A 176 -16.24 -5.78 -20.03
N VAL A 177 -15.99 -6.94 -20.63
CA VAL A 177 -14.65 -7.55 -20.64
C VAL A 177 -13.65 -6.68 -21.40
N LYS A 178 -14.05 -6.06 -22.52
CA LYS A 178 -13.20 -5.13 -23.27
C LYS A 178 -12.86 -3.88 -22.46
N THR A 179 -13.80 -3.31 -21.71
CA THR A 179 -13.54 -2.13 -20.86
C THR A 179 -12.60 -2.49 -19.71
N LEU A 180 -12.78 -3.64 -19.07
CA LEU A 180 -11.85 -4.15 -18.05
C LEU A 180 -10.42 -4.30 -18.59
N LYS A 181 -10.26 -4.88 -19.78
CA LYS A 181 -8.95 -5.01 -20.44
C LYS A 181 -8.28 -3.66 -20.72
N ARG A 182 -9.04 -2.63 -21.11
CA ARG A 182 -8.51 -1.27 -21.31
C ARG A 182 -7.91 -0.66 -20.04
N HIS A 183 -8.44 -1.05 -18.88
CA HIS A 183 -7.93 -0.63 -17.57
C HIS A 183 -6.83 -1.56 -17.02
N GLY A 184 -6.37 -2.53 -17.82
CA GLY A 184 -5.29 -3.45 -17.47
C GLY A 184 -5.74 -4.64 -16.62
N VAL A 185 -7.03 -4.97 -16.64
CA VAL A 185 -7.59 -6.18 -16.01
C VAL A 185 -7.70 -7.29 -17.06
N ASP A 186 -6.89 -8.33 -16.88
CA ASP A 186 -6.84 -9.49 -17.77
C ASP A 186 -7.62 -10.66 -17.19
N ARG A 187 -8.37 -11.36 -18.05
CA ARG A 187 -9.13 -12.57 -17.72
C ARG A 187 -8.24 -13.79 -18.01
N HIS A 188 -8.14 -14.68 -17.02
CA HIS A 188 -7.43 -15.95 -17.12
C HIS A 188 -8.43 -17.10 -16.99
N ASP A 189 -8.37 -18.03 -17.96
CA ASP A 189 -9.19 -19.24 -18.00
C ASP A 189 -8.28 -20.47 -18.08
N PRO A 190 -7.83 -21.01 -16.93
CA PRO A 190 -6.77 -22.02 -16.88
C PRO A 190 -7.28 -23.44 -17.14
N GLN A 191 -8.25 -23.63 -18.04
CA GLN A 191 -8.75 -24.96 -18.39
C GLN A 191 -7.67 -25.79 -19.09
N GLY A 192 -7.32 -26.94 -18.51
CA GLY A 192 -6.28 -27.82 -19.06
C GLY A 192 -4.85 -27.38 -18.78
N GLU A 193 -4.63 -26.27 -18.06
CA GLU A 193 -3.31 -25.84 -17.63
C GLU A 193 -2.86 -26.54 -16.34
N THR A 194 -1.55 -26.48 -16.06
CA THR A 194 -0.99 -26.96 -14.79
C THR A 194 -1.40 -26.03 -13.65
N PHE A 195 -1.73 -26.60 -12.50
CA PHE A 195 -2.15 -25.82 -11.34
C PHE A 195 -1.00 -24.99 -10.73
N ASP A 196 -1.06 -23.67 -10.84
CA ASP A 196 -0.23 -22.72 -10.08
C ASP A 196 -0.97 -22.17 -8.83
N PRO A 197 -0.47 -22.42 -7.59
CA PRO A 197 -1.05 -21.89 -6.35
C PRO A 197 -1.10 -20.35 -6.26
N ASN A 198 -0.26 -19.63 -6.99
CA ASN A 198 -0.25 -18.16 -6.94
C ASN A 198 -1.45 -17.55 -7.69
N LEU A 199 -1.91 -18.23 -8.74
CA LEU A 199 -2.97 -17.74 -9.64
C LEU A 199 -4.30 -18.45 -9.42
N HIS A 200 -4.28 -19.66 -8.87
CA HIS A 200 -5.42 -20.56 -8.82
C HIS A 200 -5.76 -20.99 -7.38
N GLN A 201 -7.05 -21.12 -7.12
CA GLN A 201 -7.61 -21.67 -5.89
C GLN A 201 -8.29 -23.01 -6.20
N ALA A 202 -7.67 -24.11 -5.77
CA ALA A 202 -8.27 -25.44 -5.90
C ALA A 202 -9.39 -25.62 -4.88
N LEU A 203 -10.62 -25.88 -5.36
CA LEU A 203 -11.79 -26.11 -4.50
C LEU A 203 -12.03 -27.59 -4.20
N PHE A 204 -11.75 -28.45 -5.17
CA PHE A 204 -11.94 -29.90 -5.05
C PHE A 204 -11.00 -30.64 -5.97
N GLN A 205 -10.77 -31.91 -5.67
CA GLN A 205 -9.98 -32.82 -6.48
C GLN A 205 -10.84 -34.01 -6.89
N ALA A 206 -10.73 -34.44 -8.14
CA ALA A 206 -11.45 -35.59 -8.66
C ALA A 206 -10.50 -36.54 -9.40
N PRO A 207 -10.58 -37.86 -9.16
CA PRO A 207 -9.81 -38.83 -9.93
C PRO A 207 -10.41 -38.94 -11.33
N MET A 208 -9.64 -38.54 -12.35
CA MET A 208 -9.99 -38.72 -13.75
C MET A 208 -8.84 -39.50 -14.42
N PRO A 209 -9.08 -40.72 -14.92
CA PRO A 209 -8.03 -41.53 -15.54
C PRO A 209 -7.53 -40.96 -16.88
N ASP A 210 -8.27 -40.01 -17.46
CA ASP A 210 -8.00 -39.47 -18.80
C ASP A 210 -7.05 -38.26 -18.81
N LYS A 211 -6.68 -37.69 -17.65
CA LYS A 211 -5.86 -36.47 -17.56
C LYS A 211 -4.71 -36.62 -16.56
N GLU A 212 -3.65 -35.86 -16.79
CA GLU A 212 -2.48 -35.84 -15.90
C GLU A 212 -2.86 -35.32 -14.50
N PRO A 213 -2.30 -35.91 -13.42
CA PRO A 213 -2.50 -35.40 -12.08
C PRO A 213 -1.96 -33.97 -11.92
N GLY A 214 -2.68 -33.13 -11.19
CA GLY A 214 -2.28 -31.72 -11.00
C GLY A 214 -2.70 -30.77 -12.13
N THR A 215 -3.34 -31.28 -13.19
CA THR A 215 -3.97 -30.46 -14.23
C THR A 215 -5.34 -29.94 -13.78
N ILE A 216 -5.71 -28.74 -14.22
CA ILE A 216 -7.03 -28.16 -13.99
C ILE A 216 -8.04 -28.78 -14.97
N PHE A 217 -9.04 -29.49 -14.46
CA PHE A 217 -10.06 -30.11 -15.31
C PHE A 217 -11.27 -29.20 -15.56
N SER A 218 -11.65 -28.39 -14.56
CA SER A 218 -12.83 -27.53 -14.61
C SER A 218 -12.58 -26.22 -13.88
N VAL A 219 -13.04 -25.13 -14.47
CA VAL A 219 -13.00 -23.78 -13.90
C VAL A 219 -14.43 -23.41 -13.50
N GLN A 220 -14.67 -23.20 -12.20
CA GLN A 220 -15.97 -22.76 -11.69
C GLN A 220 -16.11 -21.24 -11.75
N LYS A 221 -15.03 -20.52 -11.39
CA LYS A 221 -14.96 -19.06 -11.52
C LYS A 221 -13.67 -18.66 -12.18
N LEU A 222 -13.77 -17.72 -13.08
CA LEU A 222 -12.65 -17.20 -13.85
C LEU A 222 -11.74 -16.34 -12.95
N GLY A 223 -10.44 -16.43 -13.22
CA GLY A 223 -9.42 -15.64 -12.55
C GLY A 223 -9.20 -14.31 -13.26
N TYR A 224 -8.83 -13.28 -12.49
CA TYR A 224 -8.53 -11.96 -13.01
C TYR A 224 -7.27 -11.38 -12.37
N THR A 225 -6.44 -10.75 -13.19
CA THR A 225 -5.20 -10.09 -12.77
C THR A 225 -5.18 -8.64 -13.24
N ILE A 226 -4.59 -7.75 -12.45
CA ILE A 226 -4.33 -6.37 -12.81
C ILE A 226 -2.82 -6.11 -12.82
N LYS A 227 -2.24 -5.82 -13.99
CA LYS A 227 -0.80 -5.49 -14.13
C LYS A 227 0.14 -6.45 -13.36
N GLY A 228 -0.13 -7.75 -13.41
CA GLY A 228 0.67 -8.79 -12.73
C GLY A 228 0.31 -9.07 -11.26
N ARG A 229 -0.66 -8.36 -10.66
CA ARG A 229 -1.23 -8.68 -9.35
C ARG A 229 -2.57 -9.41 -9.50
N VAL A 230 -2.78 -10.47 -8.75
CA VAL A 230 -4.07 -11.20 -8.74
C VAL A 230 -5.15 -10.35 -8.06
N LEU A 231 -6.24 -10.06 -8.78
CA LEU A 231 -7.46 -9.45 -8.21
C LEU A 231 -8.33 -10.53 -7.56
N ARG A 232 -8.51 -11.63 -8.27
CA ARG A 232 -9.29 -12.79 -7.86
C ARG A 232 -8.67 -14.03 -8.48
N PRO A 233 -8.31 -15.05 -7.68
CA PRO A 233 -7.80 -16.30 -8.23
C PRO A 233 -8.90 -17.06 -8.97
N ALA A 234 -8.53 -17.84 -9.99
CA ALA A 234 -9.47 -18.73 -10.63
C ALA A 234 -9.84 -19.86 -9.66
N GLN A 235 -11.14 -20.14 -9.52
CA GLN A 235 -11.61 -21.25 -8.70
C GLN A 235 -11.72 -22.50 -9.56
N VAL A 236 -10.93 -23.52 -9.24
CA VAL A 236 -10.69 -24.65 -10.14
C VAL A 236 -10.83 -25.99 -9.44
N GLY A 237 -11.21 -27.01 -10.21
CA GLY A 237 -11.11 -28.41 -9.85
C GLY A 237 -9.83 -29.01 -10.44
N VAL A 238 -9.03 -29.67 -9.60
CA VAL A 238 -7.74 -30.27 -9.99
C VAL A 238 -7.89 -31.79 -10.09
N VAL A 239 -7.17 -32.42 -11.02
CA VAL A 239 -7.14 -33.89 -11.12
C VAL A 239 -6.33 -34.46 -9.95
N ALA A 240 -6.95 -35.34 -9.17
CA ALA A 240 -6.27 -36.08 -8.11
C ALA A 240 -5.40 -37.19 -8.72
N GLU A 241 -4.27 -37.49 -8.08
CA GLU A 241 -3.57 -38.75 -8.33
C GLU A 241 -4.50 -39.91 -7.96
N ALA A 242 -4.67 -40.87 -8.88
CA ALA A 242 -5.42 -42.09 -8.59
C ALA A 242 -4.67 -42.87 -7.48
N LYS A 243 -5.31 -43.00 -6.32
CA LYS A 243 -4.79 -43.75 -5.17
C LYS A 243 -5.18 -45.22 -5.24
#